data_AF-A0AAV4Q680-F1
#
_entry.id   AF-A0AAV4Q680-F1
#
_cell.length_a   1.000
_cell.length_b   1.000
_cell.length_c   1.000
_cell.angle_alpha   90.00
_cell.angle_beta   90.00
_cell.angle_gamma   90.00
#
_symmetry.space_group_name_H-M   'P 1'
#
loop_
_entity.id
_entity.type
_entity.pdbx_description
1 polymer ?
#
loop_
_entity_poly.entity_id
_entity_poly.type
_entity_poly.pdbx_seq_one_letter_code
_entity_poly.pdbx_strand_id
1 'polypeptide(L)'
;MQHYLNDALEFVADVHTLTKVKNTLYGNGIHLNEETLGGHLKAGLSQFLAIEFSKNNGRDNRVINRYLPWLYHSPPTIQGPKEFMDCVSHIRLLSWLLLGALIHSALMQTPSTCQPIPLELYPSIAEHIQVILTGFSEQSKVSVLHMSSLFHAFILCQLWTMYCEHMVALNPPGSEQNQVCGSILTDFWVKVMPGILLLVCHSKLAEMVSLHFLSLMEALQECNSTILARLLPMWTPILYSFQGHLSGNLHLRLQACINCCPPTRSKEETAAISTTFLRWLQRLQFKMGQIELQSSTATQFYSL
;
A
#
# COMPACT_ATOMS: atom_id res chain seq x y z
N MET A 1 -21.17 -9.24 15.61
CA MET A 1 -19.83 -8.80 15.12
C MET A 1 -19.83 -7.38 14.55
N GLN A 2 -20.88 -6.90 13.87
CA GLN A 2 -20.93 -5.51 13.36
C GLN A 2 -20.67 -4.42 14.41
N HIS A 3 -21.06 -4.63 15.67
CA HIS A 3 -20.80 -3.67 16.76
C HIS A 3 -19.31 -3.41 17.02
N TYR A 4 -18.43 -4.35 16.69
CA TYR A 4 -16.98 -4.21 16.90
C TYR A 4 -16.24 -3.63 15.68
N LEU A 5 -16.94 -3.35 14.57
CA LEU A 5 -16.31 -2.82 13.36
C LEU A 5 -15.67 -1.46 13.59
N ASN A 6 -16.33 -0.59 14.36
CA ASN A 6 -15.79 0.72 14.67
C ASN A 6 -14.52 0.61 15.51
N ASP A 7 -14.56 -0.18 16.59
CA ASP A 7 -13.42 -0.38 17.48
C ASP A 7 -12.23 -1.01 16.74
N ALA A 8 -12.50 -2.00 15.88
CA ALA A 8 -11.47 -2.62 15.05
C ALA A 8 -10.87 -1.63 14.04
N LEU A 9 -11.70 -0.77 13.43
CA LEU A 9 -11.25 0.25 12.50
C LEU A 9 -10.37 1.29 13.20
N GLU A 10 -10.81 1.79 14.35
CA GLU A 10 -10.07 2.75 15.18
C GLU A 10 -8.72 2.14 15.64
N PHE A 11 -8.71 0.88 16.05
CA PHE A 11 -7.50 0.18 16.44
C PHE A 11 -6.47 0.08 15.29
N VAL A 12 -6.94 -0.26 14.09
CA VAL A 12 -6.09 -0.38 12.90
C VAL A 12 -5.61 1.02 12.44
N ALA A 13 -6.48 2.02 12.48
CA ALA A 13 -6.19 3.38 12.06
C ALA A 13 -5.18 4.10 12.97
N ASP A 14 -5.24 3.88 14.28
CA ASP A 14 -4.37 4.56 15.25
C ASP A 14 -2.90 4.15 15.07
N VAL A 15 -2.05 5.13 14.76
CA VAL A 15 -0.59 4.97 14.60
C VAL A 15 0.09 4.52 15.89
N HIS A 16 -0.48 4.86 17.04
CA HIS A 16 0.11 4.60 18.34
C HIS A 16 -0.26 3.24 18.90
N THR A 17 -1.19 2.52 18.29
CA THR A 17 -1.65 1.19 18.76
C THR A 17 -0.49 0.23 18.98
N LEU A 18 0.50 0.18 18.08
CA LEU A 18 1.63 -0.74 18.20
C LEU A 18 2.50 -0.43 19.43
N THR A 19 2.77 0.85 19.68
CA THR A 19 3.49 1.30 20.87
C THR A 19 2.68 0.99 22.14
N LYS A 20 1.36 1.21 22.13
CA LYS A 20 0.47 0.90 23.26
C LYS A 20 0.51 -0.60 23.59
N VAL A 21 0.31 -1.46 22.59
CA VAL A 21 0.38 -2.93 22.74
C VAL A 21 1.73 -3.37 23.31
N LYS A 22 2.82 -2.86 22.72
CA LYS A 22 4.18 -3.14 23.19
C LYS A 22 4.37 -2.75 24.66
N ASN A 23 3.95 -1.55 25.06
CA ASN A 23 4.08 -1.06 26.43
C ASN A 23 3.21 -1.82 27.45
N THR A 24 2.01 -2.25 27.07
CA THR A 24 1.13 -3.05 27.95
C THR A 24 1.70 -4.44 28.22
N LEU A 25 2.41 -5.04 27.26
CA LEU A 25 2.92 -6.40 27.38
C LEU A 25 4.23 -6.48 28.17
N TYR A 26 5.06 -5.42 28.14
CA TYR A 26 6.25 -5.31 28.98
C TYR A 26 5.95 -5.50 30.47
N GLY A 27 4.77 -5.08 30.93
CA GLY A 27 4.37 -5.21 32.35
C GLY A 27 3.92 -6.60 32.78
N ASN A 28 3.62 -7.50 31.83
CA ASN A 28 2.87 -8.74 32.11
C ASN A 28 3.70 -10.03 32.02
N GLY A 29 5.01 -9.97 31.73
CA GLY A 29 5.89 -11.14 31.74
C GLY A 29 5.58 -12.20 30.66
N ILE A 30 4.84 -11.83 29.61
CA ILE A 30 4.48 -12.73 28.51
C ILE A 30 5.58 -12.68 27.43
N HIS A 31 6.33 -13.78 27.27
CA HIS A 31 7.40 -13.93 26.27
C HIS A 31 6.88 -14.19 24.85
N LEU A 32 6.06 -13.29 24.29
CA LEU A 32 5.80 -13.26 22.84
C LEU A 32 6.90 -12.47 22.13
N ASN A 33 7.05 -12.62 20.81
CA ASN A 33 7.93 -11.72 20.06
C ASN A 33 7.28 -10.32 20.00
N GLU A 34 7.58 -9.50 21.01
CA GLU A 34 7.02 -8.18 21.29
C GLU A 34 7.14 -7.21 20.11
N GLU A 35 8.19 -7.36 19.29
CA GLU A 35 8.41 -6.51 18.12
C GLU A 35 7.45 -6.81 16.96
N THR A 36 6.83 -7.99 16.98
CA THR A 36 5.98 -8.46 15.87
C THR A 36 4.52 -8.61 16.26
N LEU A 37 4.19 -8.83 17.54
CA LEU A 37 2.82 -9.15 17.96
C LEU A 37 1.82 -8.06 17.60
N GLY A 38 2.14 -6.80 17.85
CA GLY A 38 1.25 -5.68 17.50
C GLY A 38 0.95 -5.64 15.99
N GLY A 39 1.95 -5.90 15.15
CA GLY A 39 1.77 -5.98 13.71
C GLY A 39 0.86 -7.14 13.29
N HIS A 40 0.99 -8.31 13.94
CA HIS A 40 0.07 -9.44 13.71
C HIS A 40 -1.36 -9.12 14.14
N LEU A 41 -1.56 -8.42 15.27
CA LEU A 41 -2.88 -7.99 15.72
C LEU A 41 -3.54 -7.04 14.71
N LYS A 42 -2.81 -6.03 14.22
CA LYS A 42 -3.31 -5.14 13.17
C LYS A 42 -3.65 -5.90 11.89
N ALA A 43 -2.79 -6.82 11.46
CA ALA A 43 -3.05 -7.63 10.26
C ALA A 43 -4.30 -8.50 10.40
N GLY A 44 -4.47 -9.18 11.54
CA GLY A 44 -5.64 -10.01 11.83
C GLY A 44 -6.94 -9.20 11.88
N LEU A 45 -6.93 -8.04 12.55
CA LEU A 45 -8.09 -7.15 12.57
C LEU A 45 -8.38 -6.54 11.20
N SER A 46 -7.35 -6.25 10.41
CA SER A 46 -7.53 -5.77 9.03
C SER A 46 -8.13 -6.83 8.12
N GLN A 47 -7.73 -8.09 8.29
CA GLN A 47 -8.36 -9.22 7.61
C GLN A 47 -9.84 -9.36 8.01
N PHE A 48 -10.15 -9.26 9.31
CA PHE A 48 -11.53 -9.24 9.79
C PHE A 48 -12.35 -8.10 9.18
N LEU A 49 -11.83 -6.87 9.20
CA LEU A 49 -12.45 -5.70 8.57
C LEU A 49 -12.68 -5.92 7.08
N ALA A 50 -11.69 -6.43 6.35
CA ALA A 50 -11.80 -6.69 4.93
C ALA A 50 -12.93 -7.67 4.60
N ILE A 51 -13.04 -8.76 5.36
CA ILE A 51 -14.11 -9.76 5.20
C ILE A 51 -15.48 -9.15 5.48
N GLU A 52 -15.62 -8.41 6.58
CA GLU A 52 -16.91 -7.80 6.95
C GLU A 52 -17.33 -6.67 6.00
N PHE A 53 -16.37 -5.90 5.49
CA PHE A 53 -16.63 -4.89 4.47
C PHE A 53 -17.09 -5.56 3.16
N SER A 54 -16.44 -6.65 2.76
CA SER A 54 -16.78 -7.41 1.55
C SER A 54 -18.19 -8.02 1.60
N LYS A 55 -18.60 -8.61 2.75
CA LYS A 55 -19.95 -9.19 2.92
C LYS A 55 -21.08 -8.19 2.74
N ASN A 56 -20.82 -6.93 3.09
CA ASN A 56 -21.81 -5.88 3.17
C ASN A 56 -21.66 -4.85 2.04
N ASN A 57 -20.75 -5.09 1.09
CA ASN A 57 -20.57 -4.30 -0.13
C ASN A 57 -21.64 -4.72 -1.17
N GLY A 58 -22.90 -4.39 -0.88
CA GLY A 58 -23.99 -4.43 -1.85
C GLY A 58 -23.96 -3.21 -2.80
N ARG A 59 -24.98 -3.07 -3.65
CA ARG A 59 -25.09 -1.99 -4.68
C ARG A 59 -24.88 -0.56 -4.17
N ASP A 60 -25.10 -0.29 -2.88
CA ASP A 60 -25.06 1.07 -2.31
C ASP A 60 -23.77 1.39 -1.52
N ASN A 61 -22.78 0.48 -1.45
CA ASN A 61 -21.51 0.67 -0.71
C ASN A 61 -21.67 1.22 0.73
N ARG A 62 -22.73 0.78 1.45
CA ARG A 62 -23.15 1.37 2.74
C ARG A 62 -22.06 1.36 3.80
N VAL A 63 -21.23 0.32 3.83
CA VAL A 63 -20.13 0.22 4.79
C VAL A 63 -19.08 1.29 4.52
N ILE A 64 -18.73 1.53 3.26
CA ILE A 64 -17.76 2.56 2.89
C ILE A 64 -18.32 3.94 3.23
N ASN A 65 -19.59 4.20 2.90
CA ASN A 65 -20.26 5.44 3.27
C ASN A 65 -20.24 5.71 4.79
N ARG A 66 -20.29 4.65 5.61
CA ARG A 66 -20.30 4.78 7.07
C ARG A 66 -18.90 4.92 7.67
N TYR A 67 -17.94 4.11 7.21
CA TYR A 67 -16.65 3.92 7.87
C TYR A 67 -15.49 4.59 7.14
N LEU A 68 -15.60 4.79 5.82
CA LEU A 68 -14.60 5.43 4.98
C LEU A 68 -15.23 6.50 4.06
N PRO A 69 -16.05 7.43 4.60
CA PRO A 69 -16.77 8.41 3.78
C PRO A 69 -15.81 9.30 2.97
N TRP A 70 -14.58 9.50 3.45
CA TRP A 70 -13.53 10.26 2.77
C TRP A 70 -13.17 9.69 1.39
N LEU A 71 -13.45 8.42 1.09
CA LEU A 71 -13.23 7.87 -0.25
C LEU A 71 -14.13 8.50 -1.32
N TYR A 72 -15.27 9.08 -0.93
CA TYR A 72 -16.17 9.77 -1.87
C TYR A 72 -15.91 11.28 -1.98
N HIS A 73 -14.98 11.81 -1.18
CA HIS A 73 -14.69 13.23 -1.14
C HIS A 73 -13.25 13.45 -1.60
N SER A 74 -13.06 14.22 -2.66
CA SER A 74 -11.73 14.64 -3.07
C SER A 74 -11.09 15.50 -1.97
N PRO A 75 -9.80 15.27 -1.64
CA PRO A 75 -9.06 16.20 -0.80
C PRO A 75 -9.14 17.63 -1.38
N PRO A 76 -9.29 18.65 -0.53
CA PRO A 76 -9.42 20.03 -1.01
C PRO A 76 -8.15 20.48 -1.74
N THR A 77 -8.33 21.40 -2.70
CA THR A 77 -7.27 21.88 -3.59
C THR A 77 -6.21 22.72 -2.86
N ILE A 78 -6.58 23.31 -1.70
CA ILE A 78 -5.65 24.04 -0.84
C ILE A 78 -4.91 23.02 0.01
N GLN A 79 -3.65 22.77 -0.34
CA GLN A 79 -2.78 21.79 0.32
C GLN A 79 -2.17 22.41 1.58
N GLY A 80 -2.72 22.09 2.75
CA GLY A 80 -2.16 22.46 4.05
C GLY A 80 -1.56 21.27 4.79
N PRO A 81 -0.80 21.51 5.88
CA PRO A 81 -0.24 20.45 6.72
C PRO A 81 -1.30 19.48 7.27
N LYS A 82 -2.52 19.97 7.53
CA LYS A 82 -3.63 19.16 8.03
C LYS A 82 -4.12 18.19 6.96
N GLU A 83 -4.43 18.70 5.77
CA GLU A 83 -4.92 17.92 4.63
C GLU A 83 -3.90 16.84 4.23
N PHE A 84 -2.62 17.19 4.27
CA PHE A 84 -1.52 16.25 4.06
C PHE A 84 -1.57 15.09 5.07
N MET A 85 -1.71 15.40 6.37
CA MET A 85 -1.74 14.39 7.42
C MET A 85 -3.02 13.56 7.45
N ASP A 86 -4.16 14.14 7.09
CA ASP A 86 -5.40 13.42 6.88
C ASP A 86 -5.22 12.39 5.75
N CYS A 87 -4.59 12.81 4.64
CA CYS A 87 -4.25 11.89 3.55
C CYS A 87 -3.30 10.77 3.99
N VAL A 88 -2.25 11.09 4.76
CA VAL A 88 -1.32 10.08 5.31
C VAL A 88 -2.06 9.06 6.17
N SER A 89 -2.98 9.52 7.02
CA SER A 89 -3.78 8.66 7.89
C SER A 89 -4.71 7.75 7.08
N HIS A 90 -5.38 8.31 6.06
CA HIS A 90 -6.26 7.57 5.16
C HIS A 90 -5.51 6.48 4.37
N ILE A 91 -4.37 6.80 3.75
CA ILE A 91 -3.64 5.82 2.95
C ILE A 91 -3.02 4.70 3.81
N ARG A 92 -2.69 4.98 5.07
CA ARG A 92 -2.19 3.98 6.03
C ARG A 92 -3.28 2.99 6.41
N LEU A 93 -4.46 3.49 6.79
CA LEU A 93 -5.61 2.66 7.08
C LEU A 93 -5.99 1.79 5.87
N LEU A 94 -6.02 2.39 4.69
CA LEU A 94 -6.33 1.68 3.44
C LEU A 94 -5.28 0.60 3.14
N SER A 95 -3.99 0.89 3.36
CA SER A 95 -2.92 -0.11 3.21
C SER A 95 -3.15 -1.33 4.11
N TRP A 96 -3.48 -1.11 5.38
CA TRP A 96 -3.78 -2.21 6.30
C TRP A 96 -5.00 -3.03 5.83
N LEU A 97 -6.08 -2.36 5.43
CA LEU A 97 -7.29 -3.01 4.93
C LEU A 97 -7.03 -3.87 3.68
N LEU A 98 -6.29 -3.34 2.70
CA LEU A 98 -5.94 -4.07 1.47
C LEU A 98 -4.99 -5.23 1.75
N LEU A 99 -4.02 -5.05 2.66
CA LEU A 99 -3.16 -6.12 3.12
C LEU A 99 -3.99 -7.28 3.72
N GLY A 100 -4.97 -6.95 4.58
CA GLY A 100 -5.89 -7.93 5.16
C GLY A 100 -6.71 -8.69 4.11
N ALA A 101 -7.21 -7.99 3.09
CA ALA A 101 -7.95 -8.58 1.98
C ALA A 101 -7.07 -9.54 1.15
N LEU A 102 -5.85 -9.13 0.82
CA LEU A 102 -4.90 -9.93 0.06
C LEU A 102 -4.40 -11.14 0.85
N ILE A 103 -4.12 -11.00 2.15
CA ILE A 103 -3.77 -12.14 3.01
C ILE A 103 -4.93 -13.14 3.10
N HIS A 104 -6.18 -12.66 3.25
CA HIS A 104 -7.35 -13.55 3.22
C HIS A 104 -7.39 -14.34 1.92
N SER A 105 -7.27 -13.65 0.80
CA SER A 105 -7.36 -14.26 -0.54
C SER A 105 -6.22 -15.23 -0.80
N ALA A 106 -5.02 -14.96 -0.31
CA ALA A 106 -3.87 -15.85 -0.43
C ALA A 106 -3.97 -17.10 0.47
N LEU A 107 -4.68 -17.01 1.59
CA LEU A 107 -4.91 -18.14 2.51
C LEU A 107 -6.10 -19.01 2.09
N MET A 108 -7.12 -18.41 1.48
CA MET A 108 -8.27 -19.14 0.96
C MET A 108 -7.87 -19.82 -0.36
N GLN A 109 -7.83 -21.15 -0.37
CA GLN A 109 -7.53 -21.93 -1.58
C GLN A 109 -8.69 -21.97 -2.59
N THR A 110 -9.80 -21.29 -2.28
CA THR A 110 -10.97 -21.15 -3.14
C THR A 110 -11.11 -19.69 -3.58
N PRO A 111 -11.67 -19.42 -4.77
CA PRO A 111 -11.94 -18.06 -5.22
C PRO A 111 -13.05 -17.44 -4.36
N SER A 112 -12.67 -16.90 -3.19
CA SER A 112 -13.54 -16.06 -2.36
C SER A 112 -13.29 -14.60 -2.71
N THR A 113 -14.35 -13.87 -2.99
CA THR A 113 -14.28 -12.44 -3.32
C THR A 113 -14.16 -11.63 -2.03
N CYS A 114 -12.93 -11.35 -1.59
CA CYS A 114 -12.68 -10.36 -0.53
C CYS A 114 -12.46 -8.98 -1.17
N GLN A 115 -13.55 -8.29 -1.49
CA GLN A 115 -13.56 -6.97 -2.11
C GLN A 115 -14.06 -5.88 -1.14
N PRO A 116 -13.25 -5.43 -0.16
CA PRO A 116 -13.68 -4.38 0.76
C PRO A 116 -13.79 -3.00 0.10
N ILE A 117 -13.08 -2.76 -1.00
CA ILE A 117 -13.01 -1.47 -1.69
C ILE A 117 -13.35 -1.65 -3.18
N PRO A 118 -14.42 -1.03 -3.70
CA PRO A 118 -14.75 -0.99 -5.12
C PRO A 118 -13.60 -0.39 -5.92
N LEU A 119 -13.31 -0.98 -7.08
CA LEU A 119 -12.20 -0.53 -7.92
C LEU A 119 -12.46 0.86 -8.50
N GLU A 120 -13.73 1.24 -8.64
CA GLU A 120 -14.20 2.54 -9.14
C GLU A 120 -13.77 3.71 -8.22
N LEU A 121 -13.36 3.42 -6.98
CA LEU A 121 -12.84 4.43 -6.04
C LEU A 121 -11.36 4.76 -6.27
N TYR A 122 -10.70 4.17 -7.28
CA TYR A 122 -9.32 4.48 -7.65
C TYR A 122 -9.03 5.99 -7.83
N PRO A 123 -9.94 6.85 -8.35
CA PRO A 123 -9.61 8.27 -8.55
C PRO A 123 -9.35 8.97 -7.22
N SER A 124 -10.18 8.70 -6.23
CA SER A 124 -10.04 9.26 -4.88
C SER A 124 -8.78 8.76 -4.19
N ILE A 125 -8.47 7.47 -4.31
CA ILE A 125 -7.24 6.88 -3.77
C ILE A 125 -6.01 7.53 -4.41
N ALA A 126 -6.02 7.71 -5.73
CA ALA A 126 -4.94 8.39 -6.45
C ALA A 126 -4.80 9.86 -6.03
N GLU A 127 -5.91 10.57 -5.78
CA GLU A 127 -5.87 11.96 -5.28
C GLU A 127 -5.23 12.07 -3.89
N HIS A 128 -5.54 11.16 -2.97
CA HIS A 128 -4.88 11.12 -1.65
C HIS A 128 -3.36 10.87 -1.77
N ILE A 129 -2.97 9.97 -2.69
CA ILE A 129 -1.55 9.75 -3.00
C ILE A 129 -0.93 11.01 -3.61
N GLN A 130 -1.63 11.69 -4.52
CA GLN A 130 -1.14 12.91 -5.16
C GLN A 130 -0.89 14.03 -4.16
N VAL A 131 -1.80 14.27 -3.20
CA VAL A 131 -1.59 15.27 -2.13
C VAL A 131 -0.29 15.01 -1.37
N ILE A 132 -0.01 13.74 -1.07
CA ILE A 132 1.24 13.35 -0.39
C ILE A 132 2.44 13.59 -1.30
N LEU A 133 2.39 13.14 -2.55
CA LEU A 133 3.52 13.28 -3.49
C LEU A 133 3.85 14.75 -3.76
N THR A 134 2.85 15.61 -3.99
CA THR A 134 3.08 17.04 -4.26
C THR A 134 3.51 17.79 -3.00
N GLY A 135 2.93 17.47 -1.84
CA GLY A 135 3.25 18.12 -0.57
C GLY A 135 4.55 17.62 0.11
N PHE A 136 5.10 16.48 -0.33
CA PHE A 136 6.19 15.81 0.39
C PHE A 136 7.43 16.69 0.59
N SER A 137 7.80 17.48 -0.42
CA SER A 137 9.01 18.31 -0.36
C SER A 137 8.97 19.36 0.75
N GLU A 138 7.78 19.88 1.05
CA GLU A 138 7.54 20.90 2.08
C GLU A 138 7.31 20.25 3.44
N GLN A 139 6.52 19.16 3.47
CA GLN A 139 6.01 18.58 4.71
C GLN A 139 6.96 17.55 5.36
N SER A 140 7.84 16.92 4.59
CA SER A 140 8.68 15.78 5.05
C SER A 140 9.58 16.06 6.25
N LYS A 141 9.88 17.33 6.55
CA LYS A 141 10.79 17.74 7.63
C LYS A 141 10.08 18.02 8.97
N VAL A 142 8.75 17.99 8.99
CA VAL A 142 7.96 18.37 10.17
C VAL A 142 8.05 17.33 11.27
N SER A 143 7.93 16.04 10.94
CA SER A 143 8.09 14.93 11.89
C SER A 143 8.45 13.64 11.17
N VAL A 144 8.84 12.61 11.94
CA VAL A 144 9.12 11.28 11.39
C VAL A 144 7.89 10.69 10.69
N LEU A 145 6.68 10.99 11.16
CA LEU A 145 5.43 10.57 10.49
C LEU A 145 5.24 11.26 9.14
N HIS A 146 5.62 12.54 9.02
CA HIS A 146 5.62 13.21 7.71
C HIS A 146 6.72 12.67 6.81
N MET A 147 7.90 12.37 7.35
CA MET A 147 9.01 11.78 6.60
C MET A 147 8.64 10.39 6.05
N SER A 148 7.90 9.58 6.81
CA SER A 148 7.45 8.24 6.39
C SER A 148 6.25 8.26 5.44
N SER A 149 5.65 9.42 5.16
CA SER A 149 4.50 9.54 4.25
C SER A 149 4.78 9.01 2.83
N LEU A 150 5.95 9.31 2.26
CA LEU A 150 6.35 8.80 0.94
C LEU A 150 6.39 7.29 0.94
N PHE A 151 6.91 6.69 2.01
CA PHE A 151 6.93 5.25 2.17
C PHE A 151 5.51 4.65 2.17
N HIS A 152 4.58 5.25 2.91
CA HIS A 152 3.18 4.82 2.92
C HIS A 152 2.52 4.96 1.54
N ALA A 153 2.81 6.03 0.81
CA ALA A 153 2.29 6.22 -0.55
C ALA A 153 2.75 5.09 -1.50
N PHE A 154 4.03 4.72 -1.47
CA PHE A 154 4.55 3.62 -2.29
C PHE A 154 4.03 2.25 -1.84
N ILE A 155 3.85 2.00 -0.54
CA ILE A 155 3.19 0.78 -0.05
C ILE A 155 1.77 0.67 -0.59
N LEU A 156 0.99 1.76 -0.50
CA LEU A 156 -0.38 1.73 -0.99
C LEU A 156 -0.42 1.48 -2.50
N CYS A 157 0.50 2.06 -3.27
CA CYS A 157 0.61 1.77 -4.71
C CYS A 157 0.88 0.28 -4.98
N GLN A 158 1.77 -0.36 -4.20
CA GLN A 158 2.04 -1.80 -4.32
C GLN A 158 0.79 -2.63 -4.00
N LEU A 159 0.16 -2.37 -2.85
CA LEU A 159 -1.02 -3.10 -2.39
C LEU A 159 -2.21 -2.91 -3.34
N TRP A 160 -2.48 -1.67 -3.77
CA TRP A 160 -3.56 -1.37 -4.70
C TRP A 160 -3.33 -2.06 -6.05
N THR A 161 -2.10 -2.09 -6.54
CA THR A 161 -1.76 -2.81 -7.78
C THR A 161 -2.07 -4.30 -7.65
N MET A 162 -1.55 -4.97 -6.61
CA MET A 162 -1.79 -6.40 -6.41
C MET A 162 -3.27 -6.70 -6.12
N TYR A 163 -3.97 -5.80 -5.44
CA TYR A 163 -5.41 -5.90 -5.20
C TYR A 163 -6.21 -5.86 -6.50
N CYS A 164 -5.92 -4.90 -7.38
CA CYS A 164 -6.56 -4.81 -8.69
C CYS A 164 -6.25 -6.03 -9.56
N GLU A 165 -4.99 -6.49 -9.61
CA GLU A 165 -4.62 -7.68 -10.37
C GLU A 165 -5.31 -8.94 -9.85
N HIS A 166 -5.47 -9.05 -8.53
CA HIS A 166 -6.27 -10.13 -7.94
C HIS A 166 -7.72 -10.07 -8.43
N MET A 167 -8.35 -8.89 -8.44
CA MET A 167 -9.71 -8.72 -8.97
C MET A 167 -9.81 -9.02 -10.48
N VAL A 168 -8.80 -8.63 -11.27
CA VAL A 168 -8.71 -9.00 -12.69
C VAL A 168 -8.66 -10.53 -12.86
N ALA A 169 -7.87 -11.22 -12.04
CA ALA A 169 -7.69 -12.67 -12.09
C ALA A 169 -8.94 -13.47 -11.69
N LEU A 170 -9.86 -12.87 -10.91
CA LEU A 170 -11.16 -13.49 -10.59
C LEU A 170 -12.12 -13.52 -11.78
N ASN A 171 -11.86 -12.72 -12.82
CA ASN A 171 -12.68 -12.64 -14.02
C ASN A 171 -12.04 -13.45 -15.17
N PRO A 172 -12.84 -14.16 -15.99
CA PRO A 172 -12.31 -14.92 -17.13
C PRO A 172 -11.46 -14.04 -18.07
N PRO A 173 -10.25 -14.49 -18.48
CA PRO A 173 -9.39 -13.71 -19.37
C PRO A 173 -10.12 -13.30 -20.66
N GLY A 174 -10.05 -12.02 -21.00
CA GLY A 174 -10.68 -11.47 -22.20
C GLY A 174 -12.16 -11.09 -22.06
N SER A 175 -12.82 -11.43 -20.94
CA SER A 175 -14.18 -10.94 -20.64
C SER A 175 -14.22 -9.41 -20.49
N GLU A 176 -15.39 -8.81 -20.71
CA GLU A 176 -15.59 -7.35 -20.52
C GLU A 176 -15.16 -6.91 -19.12
N GLN A 177 -15.59 -7.62 -18.08
CA GLN A 177 -15.22 -7.30 -16.70
C GLN A 177 -13.71 -7.41 -16.44
N ASN A 178 -13.04 -8.42 -17.01
CA ASN A 178 -11.59 -8.55 -16.93
C ASN A 178 -10.87 -7.35 -17.57
N GLN A 179 -11.35 -6.86 -18.72
CA GLN A 179 -10.81 -5.68 -19.40
C GLN A 179 -11.07 -4.38 -18.64
N VAL A 180 -12.28 -4.21 -18.08
CA VAL A 180 -12.64 -3.05 -17.25
C VAL A 180 -11.75 -2.96 -16.01
N CYS A 181 -11.63 -4.07 -15.25
CA CYS A 181 -10.75 -4.12 -14.09
C CYS A 181 -9.28 -3.81 -14.45
N GLY A 182 -8.79 -4.31 -15.59
CA GLY A 182 -7.43 -4.03 -16.07
C GLY A 182 -7.23 -2.57 -16.49
N SER A 183 -8.25 -1.94 -17.06
CA SER A 183 -8.24 -0.53 -17.47
C SER A 183 -8.20 0.38 -16.25
N ILE A 184 -9.00 0.11 -15.22
CA ILE A 184 -8.97 0.83 -13.94
C ILE A 184 -7.56 0.86 -13.34
N LEU A 185 -6.87 -0.27 -13.34
CA LEU A 185 -5.50 -0.34 -12.83
C LEU A 185 -4.52 0.51 -13.67
N THR A 186 -4.72 0.56 -14.98
CA THR A 186 -3.91 1.41 -15.87
C THR A 186 -4.19 2.89 -15.59
N ASP A 187 -5.46 3.28 -15.46
CA ASP A 187 -5.88 4.66 -15.17
C ASP A 187 -5.36 5.16 -13.81
N PHE A 188 -5.34 4.27 -12.81
CA PHE A 188 -4.73 4.56 -11.51
C PHE A 188 -3.26 5.00 -11.67
N TRP A 189 -2.47 4.27 -12.45
CA TRP A 189 -1.06 4.61 -12.67
C TRP A 189 -0.88 5.88 -13.51
N VAL A 190 -1.77 6.15 -14.47
CA VAL A 190 -1.81 7.43 -15.21
C VAL A 190 -2.00 8.59 -14.22
N LYS A 191 -2.86 8.43 -13.21
CA LYS A 191 -3.06 9.47 -12.18
C LYS A 191 -1.91 9.59 -11.20
N VAL A 192 -1.23 8.51 -10.81
CA VAL A 192 -0.15 8.53 -9.79
C VAL A 192 1.20 9.00 -10.35
N MET A 193 1.53 8.60 -11.58
CA MET A 193 2.85 8.83 -12.17
C MET A 193 3.30 10.32 -12.20
N PRO A 194 2.44 11.32 -12.51
CA PRO A 194 2.86 12.72 -12.53
C PRO A 194 3.46 13.22 -11.20
N GLY A 195 2.92 12.77 -10.06
CA GLY A 195 3.44 13.13 -8.75
C GLY A 195 4.82 12.52 -8.46
N ILE A 196 5.05 11.28 -8.89
CA ILE A 196 6.37 10.63 -8.77
C ILE A 196 7.38 11.36 -9.67
N LEU A 197 7.00 11.70 -10.91
CA LEU A 197 7.85 12.48 -11.83
C LEU A 197 8.28 13.81 -11.23
N LEU A 198 7.34 14.56 -10.65
CA LEU A 198 7.60 15.84 -10.01
C LEU A 198 8.68 15.71 -8.93
N LEU A 199 8.59 14.66 -8.10
CA LEU A 199 9.55 14.41 -7.03
C LEU A 199 10.91 13.92 -7.54
N VAL A 200 10.95 13.11 -8.60
CA VAL A 200 12.22 12.67 -9.24
C VAL A 200 12.96 13.87 -9.86
N CYS A 201 12.23 14.82 -10.44
CA CYS A 201 12.81 16.05 -10.97
C CYS A 201 13.27 17.01 -9.87
N HIS A 202 12.83 16.82 -8.62
CA HIS A 202 13.27 17.62 -7.48
C HIS A 202 14.63 17.12 -6.98
N SER A 203 15.72 17.78 -7.38
CA SER A 203 17.12 17.32 -7.23
C SER A 203 17.51 16.78 -5.84
N LYS A 204 17.00 17.37 -4.75
CA LYS A 204 17.30 16.94 -3.37
C LYS A 204 16.57 15.67 -2.92
N LEU A 205 15.51 15.27 -3.63
CA LEU A 205 14.66 14.13 -3.30
C LEU A 205 14.79 12.99 -4.31
N ALA A 206 15.36 13.28 -5.47
CA ALA A 206 15.46 12.36 -6.61
C ALA A 206 15.99 10.98 -6.23
N GLU A 207 17.09 10.90 -5.47
CA GLU A 207 17.68 9.61 -5.08
C GLU A 207 16.76 8.82 -4.14
N MET A 208 16.18 9.47 -3.14
CA MET A 208 15.22 8.85 -2.21
C MET A 208 13.99 8.34 -2.96
N VAL A 209 13.42 9.16 -3.84
CA VAL A 209 12.21 8.82 -4.60
C VAL A 209 12.51 7.71 -5.60
N SER A 210 13.67 7.76 -6.26
CA SER A 210 14.14 6.70 -7.15
C SER A 210 14.34 5.38 -6.41
N LEU A 211 14.87 5.40 -5.19
CA LEU A 211 14.98 4.23 -4.34
C LEU A 211 13.61 3.64 -4.01
N HIS A 212 12.65 4.46 -3.59
CA HIS A 212 11.29 3.98 -3.30
C HIS A 212 10.59 3.43 -4.55
N PHE A 213 10.75 4.11 -5.68
CA PHE A 213 10.12 3.69 -6.93
C PHE A 213 10.72 2.39 -7.46
N LEU A 214 12.05 2.24 -7.41
CA LEU A 214 12.71 0.98 -7.75
C LEU A 214 12.28 -0.15 -6.81
N SER A 215 12.19 0.11 -5.50
CA SER A 215 11.67 -0.89 -4.55
C SER A 215 10.21 -1.26 -4.80
N LEU A 216 9.39 -0.36 -5.36
CA LEU A 216 8.06 -0.71 -5.82
C LEU A 216 8.13 -1.64 -7.04
N MET A 217 8.98 -1.35 -8.02
CA MET A 217 9.16 -2.21 -9.20
C MET A 217 9.62 -3.61 -8.82
N GLU A 218 10.62 -3.71 -7.92
CA GLU A 218 11.09 -4.99 -7.39
C GLU A 218 9.98 -5.76 -6.64
N ALA A 219 9.16 -5.07 -5.86
CA ALA A 219 8.03 -5.69 -5.15
C ALA A 219 6.98 -6.25 -6.13
N LEU A 220 6.63 -5.47 -7.16
CA LEU A 220 5.70 -5.92 -8.21
C LEU A 220 6.28 -7.10 -9.00
N GLN A 221 7.58 -7.08 -9.27
CA GLN A 221 8.27 -8.17 -9.96
C GLN A 221 8.28 -9.45 -9.12
N GLU A 222 8.58 -9.36 -7.82
CA GLU A 222 8.53 -10.50 -6.90
C GLU A 222 7.13 -11.13 -6.82
N CYS A 223 6.09 -10.31 -6.98
CA CYS A 223 4.70 -10.75 -7.02
C CYS A 223 4.23 -11.22 -8.42
N ASN A 224 5.12 -11.26 -9.41
CA ASN A 224 4.80 -11.58 -10.81
C ASN A 224 3.70 -10.68 -11.41
N SER A 225 3.75 -9.39 -11.08
CA SER A 225 2.79 -8.42 -11.57
C SER A 225 2.79 -8.34 -13.09
N THR A 226 1.60 -8.48 -13.67
CA THR A 226 1.39 -8.42 -15.12
C THR A 226 1.44 -6.99 -15.65
N ILE A 227 1.03 -6.01 -14.84
CA ILE A 227 1.09 -4.61 -15.25
C ILE A 227 2.51 -4.06 -15.26
N LEU A 228 3.39 -4.57 -14.39
CA LEU A 228 4.79 -4.14 -14.38
C LEU A 228 5.44 -4.32 -15.76
N ALA A 229 5.22 -5.45 -16.43
CA ALA A 229 5.78 -5.69 -17.76
C ALA A 229 5.35 -4.64 -18.80
N ARG A 230 4.15 -4.06 -18.63
CA ARG A 230 3.62 -3.00 -19.51
C ARG A 230 4.17 -1.61 -19.15
N LEU A 231 4.37 -1.35 -17.86
CA LEU A 231 4.81 -0.05 -17.36
C LEU A 231 6.34 0.10 -17.34
N LEU A 232 7.08 -1.00 -17.24
CA LEU A 232 8.53 -1.03 -17.14
C LEU A 232 9.22 -0.19 -18.24
N PRO A 233 8.87 -0.30 -19.54
CA PRO A 233 9.49 0.51 -20.59
C PRO A 233 9.28 2.01 -20.41
N MET A 234 8.17 2.42 -19.80
CA MET A 234 7.87 3.84 -19.52
C MET A 234 8.54 4.33 -18.24
N TRP A 235 8.66 3.47 -17.23
CA TRP A 235 9.22 3.80 -15.92
C TRP A 235 10.74 3.81 -15.89
N THR A 236 11.39 2.95 -16.67
CA THR A 236 12.85 2.87 -16.72
C THR A 236 13.50 4.21 -17.12
N PRO A 237 13.06 4.92 -18.20
CA PRO A 237 13.60 6.24 -18.55
C PRO A 237 13.46 7.28 -17.44
N ILE A 238 12.43 7.18 -16.59
CA ILE A 238 12.17 8.13 -15.50
C ILE A 238 13.29 8.05 -14.47
N LEU A 239 13.73 6.85 -14.11
CA LEU A 239 14.85 6.64 -13.20
C LEU A 239 16.18 7.12 -13.80
N TYR A 240 16.34 7.03 -15.13
CA TYR A 240 17.53 7.55 -15.82
C TYR A 240 17.49 9.05 -16.11
N SER A 241 16.31 9.69 -16.07
CA SER A 241 16.13 11.12 -16.37
C SER A 241 16.74 12.04 -15.32
N PHE A 242 17.14 11.51 -14.17
CA PHE A 242 17.85 12.25 -13.15
C PHE A 242 19.23 12.71 -13.65
N GLN A 243 19.43 14.03 -13.73
CA GLN A 243 20.67 14.65 -14.20
C GLN A 243 21.88 14.30 -13.32
N GLY A 244 21.67 13.96 -12.04
CA GLY A 244 22.73 13.61 -11.10
C GLY A 244 22.94 12.12 -10.94
N HIS A 245 23.09 11.36 -12.04
CA HIS A 245 23.42 9.92 -12.10
C HIS A 245 23.03 9.06 -10.87
N LEU A 246 22.06 8.15 -11.05
CA LEU A 246 21.72 7.15 -10.02
C LEU A 246 22.97 6.55 -9.37
N SER A 247 22.97 6.41 -8.04
CA SER A 247 24.07 5.75 -7.33
C SER A 247 24.29 4.34 -7.87
N GLY A 248 25.54 3.88 -7.85
CA GLY A 248 25.92 2.59 -8.46
C GLY A 248 25.06 1.41 -7.97
N ASN A 249 24.67 1.41 -6.69
CA ASN A 249 23.78 0.39 -6.14
C ASN A 249 22.37 0.43 -6.77
N LEU A 250 21.77 1.61 -6.91
CA LEU A 250 20.47 1.77 -7.56
C LEU A 250 20.54 1.37 -9.03
N HIS A 251 21.63 1.73 -9.73
CA HIS A 251 21.82 1.33 -11.11
C HIS A 251 21.86 -0.20 -11.26
N LEU A 252 22.64 -0.90 -10.42
CA LEU A 252 22.73 -2.37 -10.47
C LEU A 252 21.39 -3.05 -10.19
N ARG A 253 20.64 -2.54 -9.20
CA ARG A 253 19.30 -3.05 -8.86
C ARG A 253 18.31 -2.82 -9.99
N LEU A 254 18.33 -1.65 -10.63
CA LEU A 254 17.49 -1.34 -11.78
C LEU A 254 17.82 -2.28 -12.97
N GLN A 255 19.10 -2.51 -13.24
CA GLN A 255 19.51 -3.48 -14.28
C GLN A 255 19.01 -4.90 -13.96
N ALA A 256 19.12 -5.34 -12.70
CA ALA A 256 18.60 -6.64 -12.29
C ALA A 256 17.07 -6.75 -12.45
N CYS A 257 16.35 -5.65 -12.18
CA CYS A 257 14.91 -5.55 -12.38
C CYS A 257 14.54 -5.65 -13.87
N ILE A 258 15.24 -4.90 -14.73
CA ILE A 258 15.02 -4.88 -16.19
C ILE A 258 15.32 -6.23 -16.84
N ASN A 259 16.43 -6.86 -16.44
CA ASN A 259 16.92 -8.10 -17.06
C ASN A 259 16.18 -9.36 -16.60
N CYS A 260 15.20 -9.23 -15.69
CA CYS A 260 14.49 -10.39 -15.19
C CYS A 260 13.48 -10.90 -16.21
N CYS A 261 13.65 -12.16 -16.64
CA CYS A 261 12.68 -12.83 -17.49
C CYS A 261 11.42 -13.21 -16.70
N PRO A 262 10.21 -13.03 -17.26
CA PRO A 262 9.00 -13.56 -16.64
C PRO A 262 9.06 -15.10 -16.56
N PRO A 263 8.63 -15.72 -15.45
CA PRO A 263 8.69 -17.17 -15.30
C PRO A 263 7.79 -17.92 -16.30
N THR A 264 8.27 -19.05 -16.83
CA THR A 264 7.57 -19.94 -17.77
C THR A 264 6.60 -20.89 -17.06
N ARG A 265 5.30 -20.56 -17.04
CA ARG A 265 4.25 -21.22 -16.25
C ARG A 265 4.21 -22.76 -16.32
N SER A 266 4.55 -23.42 -15.22
CA SER A 266 4.18 -24.83 -14.91
C SER A 266 3.18 -24.93 -13.74
N LYS A 267 2.57 -26.11 -13.53
CA LYS A 267 1.59 -26.33 -12.43
C LYS A 267 2.24 -26.25 -11.04
N GLU A 268 3.46 -26.76 -10.88
CA GLU A 268 4.24 -26.67 -9.63
C GLU A 268 4.62 -25.22 -9.30
N GLU A 269 4.86 -24.40 -10.32
CA GLU A 269 5.12 -22.97 -10.15
C GLU A 269 3.90 -22.19 -9.66
N THR A 270 2.67 -22.60 -9.99
CA THR A 270 1.47 -21.88 -9.53
C THR A 270 1.33 -21.95 -8.01
N ALA A 271 1.61 -23.10 -7.42
CA ALA A 271 1.67 -23.26 -5.97
C ALA A 271 2.84 -22.46 -5.37
N ALA A 272 4.01 -22.48 -6.02
CA ALA A 272 5.16 -21.68 -5.60
C ALA A 272 4.86 -20.17 -5.61
N ILE A 273 4.18 -19.65 -6.63
CA ILE A 273 3.75 -18.25 -6.75
C ILE A 273 2.84 -17.86 -5.58
N SER A 274 1.87 -18.70 -5.23
CA SER A 274 0.99 -18.46 -4.07
C SER A 274 1.79 -18.34 -2.76
N THR A 275 2.82 -19.18 -2.56
CA THR A 275 3.67 -19.09 -1.36
C THR A 275 4.59 -17.87 -1.37
N THR A 276 5.09 -17.45 -2.54
CA THR A 276 5.93 -16.26 -2.69
C THR A 276 5.12 -15.00 -2.42
N PHE A 277 3.89 -14.93 -2.93
CA PHE A 277 2.98 -13.81 -2.68
C PHE A 277 2.62 -13.69 -1.20
N LEU A 278 2.29 -14.80 -0.52
CA LEU A 278 2.03 -14.78 0.92
C LEU A 278 3.25 -14.33 1.73
N ARG A 279 4.45 -14.80 1.37
CA ARG A 279 5.71 -14.35 2.00
C ARG A 279 5.97 -12.86 1.78
N TRP A 280 5.67 -12.33 0.60
CA TRP A 280 5.74 -10.90 0.33
C TRP A 280 4.78 -10.11 1.23
N LEU A 281 3.51 -10.54 1.34
CA LEU A 281 2.52 -9.91 2.22
C LEU A 281 2.98 -9.91 3.69
N GLN A 282 3.54 -11.02 4.18
CA GLN A 282 4.06 -11.12 5.56
C GLN A 282 5.25 -10.18 5.80
N ARG A 283 6.18 -10.07 4.85
CA ARG A 283 7.30 -9.11 4.96
C ARG A 283 6.80 -7.66 4.89
N LEU A 284 5.81 -7.39 4.03
CA LEU A 284 5.19 -6.07 3.93
C LEU A 284 4.47 -5.69 5.22
N GLN A 285 3.71 -6.63 5.81
CA GLN A 285 3.08 -6.50 7.13
C GLN A 285 4.10 -6.10 8.20
N PHE A 286 5.22 -6.82 8.28
CA PHE A 286 6.28 -6.52 9.23
C PHE A 286 6.84 -5.11 9.01
N LYS A 287 7.13 -4.75 7.76
CA LYS A 287 7.67 -3.44 7.38
C LYS A 287 6.71 -2.29 7.71
N MET A 288 5.42 -2.46 7.45
CA MET A 288 4.37 -1.51 7.84
C MET A 288 4.33 -1.32 9.35
N GLY A 289 4.37 -2.42 10.12
CA GLY A 289 4.40 -2.37 11.59
C GLY A 289 5.63 -1.64 12.15
N GLN A 290 6.81 -1.89 11.60
CA GLN A 290 8.04 -1.22 12.04
C GLN A 290 8.00 0.29 11.80
N ILE A 291 7.47 0.73 10.65
CA ILE A 291 7.43 2.14 10.29
C ILE A 291 6.40 2.91 11.11
N GLU A 292 5.26 2.30 11.43
CA GLU A 292 4.32 2.88 12.38
C GLU A 292 4.90 2.95 13.79
N LEU A 293 5.61 1.91 14.25
CA LEU A 293 6.25 1.92 15.56
C LEU A 293 7.29 3.05 15.67
N GLN A 294 8.16 3.19 14.66
CA GLN A 294 9.15 4.26 14.58
C GLN A 294 8.49 5.64 14.54
N SER A 295 7.45 5.81 13.70
CA SER A 295 6.72 7.07 13.58
C SER A 295 6.02 7.45 14.88
N SER A 296 5.39 6.48 15.55
CA SER A 296 4.69 6.66 16.83
C SER A 296 5.65 7.06 17.94
N THR A 297 6.75 6.31 18.12
CA THR A 297 7.75 6.60 19.16
C THR A 297 8.37 7.97 18.97
N ALA A 298 8.72 8.35 17.74
CA ALA A 298 9.26 9.67 17.46
C ALA A 298 8.26 10.80 17.73
N THR A 299 6.97 10.61 17.43
CA THR A 299 5.94 11.63 17.63
C THR A 299 5.75 11.98 19.11
N GLN A 300 5.89 11.00 20.02
CA GLN A 300 5.77 11.22 21.47
C GLN A 300 6.82 12.19 22.04
N PHE A 301 7.99 12.33 21.38
CA PHE A 301 9.05 13.24 21.82
C PHE A 301 8.83 14.70 21.39
N TYR A 302 7.97 14.96 20.40
CA TYR A 302 7.70 16.31 19.87
C TYR A 302 6.42 16.95 20.45
N SER A 303 5.73 16.25 21.35
CA SER A 303 4.52 16.73 22.04
C SER A 303 4.76 17.20 23.49
N LEU A 304 6.03 17.48 23.84
CA LEU A 304 6.45 18.13 25.09
C LEU A 304 6.93 19.56 24.79
#